data_AF-A0A521Q025-F1
#
_entry.id   AF-A0A521Q025-F1
#
_cell.length_a   1.000
_cell.length_b   1.000
_cell.length_c   1.000
_cell.angle_alpha   90.00
_cell.angle_beta   90.00
_cell.angle_gamma   90.00
#
_symmetry.space_group_name_H-M   'P 1'
#
loop_
_entity.id
_entity.type
_entity.pdbx_description
1 polymer ?
#
loop_
_entity_poly.entity_id
_entity_poly.type
_entity_poly.pdbx_seq_one_letter_code
_entity_poly.pdbx_strand_id
1 'polypeptide(L)'
;MMFELPEADDAQRVADWVELELALDRESISKAWLTSIIEQSVGEQPSEHFLSDIWRVLSDRACRYRQPRFSVESNLVCRAETTEPIEPYVACLLFSLYSINQRRNDPKLFERLIAICVGEYLGGESYVFGWPVLKNIPANIELRVREICTKTREKFAESPQARYKDRGVDVISWKPFLENTAEHRSNQIVVLSQCAIGGDWRSKTGQIPLDAWKQYIHWANQPIKAFAIPMVIHDDLWHDVSTEAGLLFDRIRIVNHVPLPFPDAPLLDEIKSWIDLEIENARLQ
;
A
#
# COMPACT_ATOMS: atom_id res chain seq x y z
N MET A 1 3.14 16.89 20.28
CA MET A 1 4.60 16.94 20.00
C MET A 1 4.71 16.62 18.52
N MET A 2 5.36 17.49 17.74
CA MET A 2 5.29 17.46 16.27
C MET A 2 6.17 16.34 15.69
N PHE A 3 5.76 15.75 14.58
CA PHE A 3 6.59 14.80 13.85
C PHE A 3 7.71 15.52 13.10
N GLU A 4 8.89 14.89 12.99
CA GLU A 4 9.95 15.37 12.10
C GLU A 4 9.43 15.40 10.65
N LEU A 5 9.70 16.48 9.91
CA LEU A 5 9.34 16.64 8.50
C LEU A 5 10.48 16.12 7.62
N PRO A 6 10.38 14.90 7.04
CA PRO A 6 11.39 14.38 6.12
C PRO A 6 11.27 15.05 4.75
N GLU A 7 12.39 15.21 4.05
CA GLU A 7 12.43 15.66 2.64
C GLU A 7 11.56 16.93 2.41
N ALA A 8 11.82 17.97 3.22
CA ALA A 8 11.01 19.19 3.27
C ALA A 8 11.01 20.02 1.97
N ASP A 9 11.79 19.61 0.97
CA ASP A 9 11.88 20.15 -0.39
C ASP A 9 11.02 19.37 -1.42
N ASP A 10 10.34 18.29 -1.02
CA ASP A 10 9.41 17.53 -1.86
C ASP A 10 7.95 17.80 -1.45
N ALA A 11 7.17 18.36 -2.38
CA ALA A 11 5.78 18.73 -2.13
C ALA A 11 4.87 17.55 -1.74
N GLN A 12 5.15 16.34 -2.23
CA GLN A 12 4.35 15.15 -1.90
C GLN A 12 4.72 14.55 -0.55
N ARG A 13 5.99 14.69 -0.15
CA ARG A 13 6.45 14.35 1.20
C ARG A 13 5.86 15.29 2.24
N VAL A 14 5.90 16.59 1.96
CA VAL A 14 5.26 17.58 2.82
C VAL A 14 3.75 17.35 2.89
N ALA A 15 3.09 17.02 1.77
CA ALA A 15 1.66 16.67 1.77
C ALA A 15 1.34 15.41 2.59
N ASP A 16 2.16 14.35 2.50
CA ASP A 16 2.04 13.16 3.35
C ASP A 16 2.19 13.50 4.84
N TRP A 17 3.14 14.37 5.18
CA TRP A 17 3.34 14.80 6.56
C TRP A 17 2.16 15.64 7.09
N VAL A 18 1.62 16.55 6.28
CA VAL A 18 0.39 17.31 6.61
C VAL A 18 -0.77 16.35 6.85
N GLU A 19 -0.95 15.35 5.97
CA GLU A 19 -1.95 14.30 6.11
C GLU A 19 -1.80 13.52 7.43
N LEU A 20 -0.57 13.20 7.85
CA LEU A 20 -0.28 12.49 9.10
C LEU A 20 -0.56 13.34 10.35
N GLU A 21 -0.09 14.59 10.36
CA GLU A 21 -0.34 15.54 11.44
C GLU A 21 -1.86 15.74 11.63
N LEU A 22 -2.61 15.87 10.53
CA LEU A 22 -4.07 15.96 10.56
C LEU A 22 -4.74 14.65 10.94
N ALA A 23 -4.17 13.48 10.66
CA ALA A 23 -4.78 12.22 11.07
C ALA A 23 -4.65 11.98 12.59
N LEU A 24 -3.58 12.46 13.21
CA LEU A 24 -3.20 12.12 14.58
C LEU A 24 -3.43 13.25 15.58
N ASP A 25 -2.72 14.37 15.45
CA ASP A 25 -2.59 15.37 16.53
C ASP A 25 -3.38 16.68 16.26
N ARG A 26 -3.57 17.04 14.98
CA ARG A 26 -4.09 18.36 14.59
C ARG A 26 -5.48 18.32 13.97
N GLU A 27 -6.29 19.32 14.34
CA GLU A 27 -7.56 19.60 13.68
C GLU A 27 -7.39 20.41 12.39
N SER A 28 -6.36 21.27 12.32
CA SER A 28 -6.07 22.06 11.12
C SER A 28 -4.62 22.50 11.01
N ILE A 29 -4.20 22.81 9.79
CA ILE A 29 -2.88 23.33 9.42
C ILE A 29 -3.06 24.52 8.49
N SER A 30 -2.53 25.68 8.87
CA SER A 30 -2.56 26.89 8.03
C SER A 30 -1.32 27.00 7.16
N LYS A 31 -1.45 27.68 6.00
CA LYS A 31 -0.33 27.94 5.08
C LYS A 31 0.83 28.66 5.77
N ALA A 32 0.54 29.68 6.56
CA ALA A 32 1.54 30.43 7.32
C ALA A 32 2.27 29.57 8.37
N TRP A 33 1.54 28.66 9.03
CA TRP A 33 2.17 27.74 9.98
C TRP A 33 3.08 26.74 9.25
N LEU A 34 2.62 26.16 8.14
CA LEU A 34 3.43 25.24 7.34
C LEU A 34 4.71 25.93 6.80
N THR A 35 4.60 27.17 6.32
CA THR A 35 5.75 27.99 5.90
C THR A 35 6.80 28.08 7.01
N SER A 36 6.36 28.36 8.24
CA SER A 36 7.26 28.45 9.40
C SER A 36 7.97 27.13 9.69
N ILE A 37 7.29 25.99 9.54
CA ILE A 37 7.87 24.67 9.75
C ILE A 37 8.90 24.35 8.68
N ILE A 38 8.58 24.56 7.39
CA ILE A 38 9.52 24.30 6.30
C ILE A 38 10.76 25.20 6.41
N GLU A 39 10.58 26.48 6.75
CA GLU A 39 11.70 27.41 6.97
C GLU A 39 12.62 26.94 8.09
N GLN A 40 12.06 26.40 9.18
CA GLN A 40 12.86 25.82 10.27
C GLN A 40 13.60 24.55 9.85
N SER A 41 13.01 23.72 9.00
CA SER A 41 13.61 22.46 8.54
C SER A 41 14.71 22.66 7.49
N VAL A 42 14.51 23.57 6.52
CA VAL A 42 15.43 23.77 5.39
C VAL A 42 16.39 24.94 5.64
N GLY A 43 16.05 25.87 6.54
CA GLY A 43 16.84 27.06 6.86
C GLY A 43 16.60 28.25 5.93
N GLU A 44 15.63 28.16 5.02
CA GLU A 44 15.23 29.24 4.11
C GLU A 44 13.71 29.26 3.90
N GLN A 45 13.17 30.43 3.58
CA GLN A 45 11.73 30.55 3.31
C GLN A 45 11.35 29.81 2.04
N PRO A 46 10.35 28.90 2.09
CA PRO A 46 9.88 28.21 0.90
C PRO A 46 9.26 29.20 -0.08
N SER A 47 9.48 28.96 -1.38
CA SER A 47 8.86 29.78 -2.42
C SER A 47 7.33 29.64 -2.41
N GLU A 48 6.62 30.70 -2.82
CA GLU A 48 5.16 30.63 -2.99
C GLU A 48 4.74 29.55 -3.99
N HIS A 49 5.56 29.29 -5.02
CA HIS A 49 5.31 28.23 -5.99
C HIS A 49 5.30 26.85 -5.34
N PHE A 50 6.30 26.56 -4.49
CA PHE A 50 6.38 25.30 -3.74
C PHE A 50 5.18 25.11 -2.80
N LEU A 51 4.80 26.16 -2.07
CA LEU A 51 3.61 26.11 -1.19
C LEU A 51 2.32 25.88 -2.00
N SER A 52 2.19 26.51 -3.17
CA SER A 52 1.08 26.26 -4.08
C SER A 52 1.04 24.82 -4.60
N ASP A 53 2.20 24.20 -4.85
CA ASP A 53 2.27 22.80 -5.25
C ASP A 53 1.83 21.86 -4.12
N ILE A 54 2.23 22.11 -2.88
CA ILE A 54 1.74 21.34 -1.71
C ILE A 54 0.21 21.43 -1.62
N TRP A 55 -0.36 22.64 -1.73
CA TRP A 55 -1.82 22.84 -1.69
C TRP A 55 -2.55 22.14 -2.84
N ARG A 56 -1.94 22.15 -4.04
CA ARG A 56 -2.47 21.45 -5.21
C ARG A 56 -2.49 19.94 -5.00
N VAL A 57 -1.41 19.37 -4.48
CA VAL A 57 -1.33 17.94 -4.13
C VAL A 57 -2.38 17.57 -3.09
N LEU A 58 -2.48 18.33 -2.01
CA LEU A 58 -3.49 18.09 -0.96
C LEU A 58 -4.92 18.18 -1.50
N SER A 59 -5.21 19.19 -2.33
CA SER A 59 -6.54 19.40 -2.92
C SER A 59 -6.93 18.26 -3.86
N ASP A 60 -5.99 17.79 -4.68
CA ASP A 60 -6.19 16.65 -5.57
C ASP A 60 -6.42 15.35 -4.79
N ARG A 61 -5.61 15.08 -3.75
CA ARG A 61 -5.81 13.87 -2.93
C ARG A 61 -7.14 13.90 -2.17
N ALA A 62 -7.52 15.05 -1.61
CA ALA A 62 -8.78 15.22 -0.88
C ALA A 62 -10.00 14.83 -1.73
N CYS A 63 -9.98 15.08 -3.04
CA CYS A 63 -11.10 14.76 -3.93
C CYS A 63 -11.13 13.29 -4.40
N ARG A 64 -10.06 12.53 -4.18
CA ARG A 64 -9.93 11.13 -4.63
C ARG A 64 -10.26 10.11 -3.55
N TYR A 65 -10.22 10.47 -2.28
CA TYR A 65 -10.66 9.58 -1.21
C TYR A 65 -12.20 9.42 -1.26
N ARG A 66 -12.68 8.18 -1.13
CA ARG A 66 -14.12 7.85 -1.13
C ARG A 66 -14.85 8.55 0.01
N GLN A 67 -14.23 8.60 1.19
CA GLN A 67 -14.63 9.44 2.32
C GLN A 67 -13.54 10.47 2.58
N PRO A 68 -13.89 11.77 2.71
CA PRO A 68 -12.90 12.81 2.99
C PRO A 68 -12.11 12.49 4.27
N ARG A 69 -10.77 12.53 4.17
CA ARG A 69 -9.88 12.44 5.33
C ARG A 69 -9.50 13.82 5.87
N PHE A 70 -9.55 14.81 4.99
CA PHE A 70 -9.35 16.22 5.27
C PHE A 70 -10.04 17.06 4.20
N SER A 71 -10.22 18.35 4.45
CA SER A 71 -10.66 19.34 3.48
C SER A 71 -9.59 20.40 3.26
N VAL A 72 -9.56 20.98 2.07
CA VAL A 72 -8.59 22.02 1.70
C VAL A 72 -9.35 23.30 1.36
N GLU A 73 -8.97 24.38 2.03
CA GLU A 73 -9.36 25.76 1.74
C GLU A 73 -8.13 26.55 1.28
N SER A 74 -8.32 27.79 0.82
CA SER A 74 -7.26 28.60 0.21
C SER A 74 -6.00 28.75 1.07
N ASN A 75 -6.13 28.79 2.40
CA ASN A 75 -5.01 28.98 3.34
C ASN A 75 -5.03 28.01 4.52
N LEU A 76 -5.91 27.02 4.51
CA LEU A 76 -6.15 26.13 5.64
C LEU A 76 -6.46 24.72 5.15
N VAL A 77 -5.96 23.72 5.85
CA VAL A 77 -6.30 22.32 5.65
C VAL A 77 -6.86 21.80 6.96
N CYS A 78 -8.04 21.20 6.93
CA CYS A 78 -8.76 20.79 8.14
C CYS A 78 -8.98 19.27 8.13
N ARG A 79 -8.82 18.63 9.29
CA ARG A 79 -9.22 17.24 9.51
C ARG A 79 -10.71 17.10 9.21
N ALA A 80 -11.08 16.07 8.45
CA ALA A 80 -12.47 15.73 8.25
C ALA A 80 -12.93 14.72 9.32
N GLU A 81 -14.17 14.82 9.75
CA GLU A 81 -14.80 13.75 10.54
C GLU A 81 -15.01 12.54 9.62
N THR A 82 -14.53 11.37 10.06
CA THR A 82 -14.66 10.11 9.32
C THR A 82 -15.21 9.03 10.22
N THR A 83 -16.03 8.16 9.62
CA THR A 83 -16.52 6.93 10.27
C THR A 83 -15.72 5.70 9.88
N GLU A 84 -14.86 5.79 8.86
CA GLU A 84 -13.97 4.70 8.47
C GLU A 84 -12.78 4.59 9.42
N PRO A 85 -12.27 3.37 9.67
CA PRO A 85 -10.99 3.14 10.33
C PRO A 85 -9.91 4.05 9.73
N ILE A 86 -9.16 4.67 10.62
CA ILE A 86 -8.07 5.59 10.25
C ILE A 86 -6.73 4.85 10.18
N GLU A 87 -6.66 3.65 10.76
CA GLU A 87 -5.44 2.90 10.96
C GLU A 87 -4.76 2.49 9.65
N PRO A 88 -5.45 1.93 8.63
CA PRO A 88 -4.80 1.64 7.34
C PRO A 88 -4.25 2.89 6.63
N TYR A 89 -4.94 4.02 6.79
CA TYR A 89 -4.53 5.31 6.22
C TYR A 89 -3.28 5.84 6.92
N VAL A 90 -3.29 5.88 8.25
CA VAL A 90 -2.12 6.26 9.07
C VAL A 90 -0.95 5.32 8.82
N ALA A 91 -1.20 4.02 8.69
CA ALA A 91 -0.15 3.05 8.42
C ALA A 91 0.54 3.34 7.08
N CYS A 92 -0.22 3.64 6.02
CA CYS A 92 0.35 4.02 4.74
C CYS A 92 1.17 5.32 4.82
N LEU A 93 0.71 6.32 5.59
CA LEU A 93 1.48 7.56 5.79
C LEU A 93 2.80 7.32 6.51
N LEU A 94 2.79 6.53 7.59
CA LEU A 94 4.00 6.17 8.33
C LEU A 94 4.96 5.35 7.47
N PHE A 95 4.44 4.40 6.69
CA PHE A 95 5.23 3.65 5.71
C PHE A 95 5.87 4.57 4.66
N SER A 96 5.11 5.52 4.12
CA SER A 96 5.64 6.49 3.16
C SER A 96 6.78 7.30 3.77
N LEU A 97 6.54 7.93 4.93
CA LEU A 97 7.42 8.94 5.50
C LEU A 97 8.66 8.37 6.18
N TYR A 98 8.54 7.26 6.92
CA TYR A 98 9.57 6.85 7.89
C TYR A 98 10.19 5.47 7.62
N SER A 99 9.61 4.66 6.72
CA SER A 99 10.12 3.31 6.43
C SER A 99 11.32 3.25 5.47
N ILE A 100 11.91 4.39 5.11
CA ILE A 100 13.15 4.46 4.30
C ILE A 100 14.36 3.97 5.11
N ASN A 101 14.31 4.13 6.44
CA ASN A 101 15.34 3.66 7.37
C ASN A 101 15.09 2.17 7.70
N GLN A 102 15.55 1.29 6.79
CA GLN A 102 15.36 -0.18 6.68
C GLN A 102 15.42 -1.07 7.95
N ARG A 103 15.66 -0.53 9.15
CA ARG A 103 15.68 -1.29 10.42
C ARG A 103 14.31 -1.45 11.07
N ARG A 104 13.26 -0.79 10.58
CA ARG A 104 11.96 -0.67 11.29
C ARG A 104 10.74 -1.19 10.52
N ASN A 105 10.94 -1.72 9.31
CA ASN A 105 9.82 -2.09 8.45
C ASN A 105 9.30 -3.48 8.81
N ASP A 106 8.00 -3.59 9.06
CA ASP A 106 7.29 -4.86 8.98
C ASP A 106 6.58 -4.97 7.62
N PRO A 107 7.26 -5.50 6.57
CA PRO A 107 6.65 -5.64 5.26
C PRO A 107 5.44 -6.57 5.27
N LYS A 108 5.32 -7.49 6.25
CA LYS A 108 4.20 -8.43 6.29
C LYS A 108 2.91 -7.77 6.73
N LEU A 109 2.96 -6.74 7.57
CA LEU A 109 1.77 -5.95 7.89
C LEU A 109 1.18 -5.33 6.62
N PHE A 110 2.03 -4.71 5.79
CA PHE A 110 1.58 -4.12 4.54
C PHE A 110 1.06 -5.18 3.56
N GLU A 111 1.79 -6.28 3.36
CA GLU A 111 1.32 -7.36 2.46
C GLU A 111 -0.04 -7.94 2.88
N ARG A 112 -0.28 -8.12 4.18
CA ARG A 112 -1.58 -8.57 4.72
C ARG A 112 -2.68 -7.54 4.47
N LEU A 113 -2.39 -6.25 4.65
CA LEU A 113 -3.32 -5.16 4.30
C LEU A 113 -3.64 -5.17 2.80
N ILE A 114 -2.64 -5.35 1.93
CA ILE A 114 -2.82 -5.44 0.48
C ILE A 114 -3.65 -6.67 0.10
N ALA A 115 -3.44 -7.81 0.76
CA ALA A 115 -4.27 -9.00 0.54
C ALA A 115 -5.76 -8.73 0.80
N ILE A 116 -6.10 -7.99 1.85
CA ILE A 116 -7.48 -7.56 2.10
C ILE A 116 -7.97 -6.63 0.99
N CYS A 117 -7.20 -5.60 0.64
CA CYS A 117 -7.62 -4.58 -0.34
C CYS A 117 -7.83 -5.15 -1.76
N VAL A 118 -6.91 -5.99 -2.23
CA VAL A 118 -7.02 -6.62 -3.55
C VAL A 118 -8.14 -7.66 -3.57
N GLY A 119 -8.33 -8.39 -2.46
CA GLY A 119 -9.45 -9.32 -2.29
C GLY A 119 -10.79 -8.60 -2.40
N GLU A 120 -10.94 -7.47 -1.69
CA GLU A 120 -12.14 -6.61 -1.73
C GLU A 120 -12.37 -6.05 -3.13
N TYR A 121 -11.34 -5.51 -3.78
CA TYR A 121 -11.43 -5.00 -5.15
C TYR A 121 -11.96 -6.04 -6.14
N LEU A 122 -11.51 -7.30 -6.01
CA LEU A 122 -11.98 -8.40 -6.85
C LEU A 122 -13.37 -8.92 -6.42
N GLY A 123 -13.77 -8.70 -5.16
CA GLY A 123 -14.83 -9.44 -4.49
C GLY A 123 -14.49 -10.92 -4.42
N GLY A 124 -13.27 -11.24 -3.99
CA GLY A 124 -12.69 -12.57 -4.05
C GLY A 124 -11.78 -12.92 -2.87
N GLU A 125 -10.88 -13.87 -3.08
CA GLU A 125 -9.97 -14.39 -2.08
C GLU A 125 -8.53 -13.91 -2.33
N SER A 126 -7.73 -13.90 -1.26
CA SER A 126 -6.32 -13.53 -1.31
C SER A 126 -5.46 -14.44 -0.45
N TYR A 127 -4.19 -14.59 -0.84
CA TYR A 127 -3.18 -15.37 -0.13
C TYR A 127 -1.88 -14.59 -0.05
N VAL A 128 -1.38 -14.36 1.16
CA VAL A 128 -0.07 -13.72 1.39
C VAL A 128 1.03 -14.74 1.09
N PHE A 129 1.72 -14.52 -0.02
CA PHE A 129 2.72 -15.41 -0.60
C PHE A 129 4.16 -14.95 -0.36
N GLY A 130 4.42 -13.66 -0.13
CA GLY A 130 5.78 -13.12 -0.13
C GLY A 130 6.71 -13.73 0.93
N TRP A 131 8.02 -13.64 0.71
CA TRP A 131 9.05 -14.00 1.69
C TRP A 131 9.44 -12.77 2.54
N PRO A 132 9.68 -12.91 3.86
CA PRO A 132 9.55 -14.11 4.69
C PRO A 132 8.09 -14.56 4.84
N VAL A 133 7.85 -15.85 4.96
CA VAL A 133 6.48 -16.37 5.17
C VAL A 133 5.96 -16.03 6.56
N LEU A 134 4.64 -15.94 6.71
CA LEU A 134 3.98 -15.85 8.01
C LEU A 134 4.27 -17.11 8.84
N LYS A 135 4.28 -16.99 10.18
CA LYS A 135 4.66 -18.08 11.11
C LYS A 135 3.92 -19.39 10.89
N ASN A 136 2.66 -19.34 10.45
CA ASN A 136 1.79 -20.50 10.24
C ASN A 136 1.76 -21.00 8.78
N ILE A 137 2.55 -20.38 7.90
CA ILE A 137 2.60 -20.72 6.48
C ILE A 137 3.91 -21.50 6.20
N PRO A 138 3.86 -22.60 5.44
CA PRO A 138 5.07 -23.36 5.14
C PRO A 138 6.09 -22.54 4.35
N ALA A 139 7.33 -22.48 4.85
CA ALA A 139 8.43 -21.80 4.15
C ALA A 139 8.75 -22.43 2.78
N ASN A 140 8.47 -23.73 2.62
CA ASN A 140 8.66 -24.46 1.38
C ASN A 140 7.77 -23.88 0.27
N ILE A 141 8.40 -23.31 -0.77
CA ILE A 141 7.68 -22.68 -1.87
C ILE A 141 6.84 -23.67 -2.69
N GLU A 142 7.30 -24.91 -2.88
CA GLU A 142 6.51 -25.91 -3.61
C GLU A 142 5.17 -26.14 -2.93
N LEU A 143 5.17 -26.27 -1.60
CA LEU A 143 3.93 -26.45 -0.84
C LEU A 143 2.98 -25.26 -1.02
N ARG A 144 3.51 -24.03 -1.01
CA ARG A 144 2.70 -22.83 -1.24
C ARG A 144 2.15 -22.75 -2.66
N VAL A 145 2.95 -23.05 -3.69
CA VAL A 145 2.48 -23.10 -5.08
C VAL A 145 1.39 -24.16 -5.25
N ARG A 146 1.56 -25.35 -4.66
CA ARG A 146 0.53 -26.39 -4.65
C ARG A 146 -0.74 -25.96 -3.92
N GLU A 147 -0.60 -25.23 -2.82
CA GLU A 147 -1.74 -24.67 -2.10
C GLU A 147 -2.51 -23.68 -2.98
N ILE A 148 -1.82 -22.77 -3.68
CA ILE A 148 -2.44 -21.86 -4.65
C ILE A 148 -3.14 -22.63 -5.76
N CYS A 149 -2.48 -23.63 -6.36
CA CYS A 149 -3.09 -24.50 -7.37
C CYS A 149 -4.36 -25.20 -6.84
N THR A 150 -4.35 -25.62 -5.58
CA THR A 150 -5.52 -26.25 -4.96
C THR A 150 -6.67 -25.26 -4.77
N LYS A 151 -6.37 -24.07 -4.23
CA LYS A 151 -7.36 -23.01 -3.97
C LYS A 151 -7.97 -22.44 -5.26
N THR A 152 -7.13 -22.28 -6.29
CA THR A 152 -7.52 -21.74 -7.60
C THR A 152 -7.96 -22.83 -8.58
N ARG A 153 -7.80 -24.11 -8.23
CA ARG A 153 -8.02 -25.25 -9.13
C ARG A 153 -7.17 -25.23 -10.40
N GLU A 154 -6.18 -24.35 -10.48
CA GLU A 154 -5.19 -24.32 -11.55
C GLU A 154 -4.25 -25.51 -11.43
N LYS A 155 -3.69 -25.95 -12.56
CA LYS A 155 -2.87 -27.17 -12.57
C LYS A 155 -1.43 -26.83 -12.14
N PHE A 156 -0.95 -27.50 -11.11
CA PHE A 156 0.47 -27.50 -10.76
C PHE A 156 1.30 -28.09 -11.90
N ALA A 157 2.31 -27.36 -12.36
CA ALA A 157 3.19 -27.77 -13.45
C ALA A 157 4.55 -28.25 -12.93
N GLU A 158 5.30 -27.38 -12.24
CA GLU A 158 6.64 -27.68 -11.76
C GLU A 158 6.94 -26.98 -10.42
N SER A 159 7.81 -27.58 -9.60
CA SER A 159 8.30 -26.98 -8.36
C SER A 159 9.28 -25.84 -8.66
N PRO A 160 9.08 -24.64 -8.08
CA PRO A 160 10.10 -23.60 -8.13
C PRO A 160 11.36 -24.05 -7.39
N GLN A 161 12.53 -23.75 -7.94
CA GLN A 161 13.78 -23.98 -7.21
C GLN A 161 13.85 -23.04 -5.99
N ALA A 162 14.22 -23.57 -4.83
CA ALA A 162 14.20 -22.84 -3.56
C ALA A 162 14.96 -21.50 -3.59
N ARG A 163 16.02 -21.39 -4.41
CA ARG A 163 16.81 -20.16 -4.56
C ARG A 163 16.03 -18.97 -5.13
N TYR A 164 14.94 -19.22 -5.85
CA TYR A 164 14.16 -18.15 -6.49
C TYR A 164 13.13 -17.51 -5.56
N LYS A 165 12.99 -18.03 -4.32
CA LYS A 165 12.01 -17.56 -3.32
C LYS A 165 10.67 -17.29 -4.02
N ASP A 166 10.00 -16.19 -3.70
CA ASP A 166 8.69 -15.80 -4.19
C ASP A 166 8.65 -15.20 -5.60
N ARG A 167 9.79 -15.08 -6.30
CA ARG A 167 9.86 -14.44 -7.65
C ARG A 167 9.17 -13.07 -7.69
N GLY A 168 9.24 -12.31 -6.59
CA GLY A 168 8.68 -10.96 -6.49
C GLY A 168 7.17 -10.90 -6.29
N VAL A 169 6.49 -12.03 -6.03
CA VAL A 169 5.06 -12.04 -5.73
C VAL A 169 4.83 -12.08 -4.22
N ASP A 170 4.17 -11.06 -3.70
CA ASP A 170 3.88 -10.95 -2.27
C ASP A 170 2.46 -11.39 -1.94
N VAL A 171 1.51 -11.16 -2.84
CA VAL A 171 0.11 -11.52 -2.65
C VAL A 171 -0.45 -12.12 -3.93
N ILE A 172 -1.19 -13.21 -3.81
CA ILE A 172 -1.94 -13.82 -4.90
C ILE A 172 -3.42 -13.72 -4.58
N SER A 173 -4.20 -13.08 -5.45
CA SER A 173 -5.63 -12.87 -5.26
C SER A 173 -6.41 -13.41 -6.45
N TRP A 174 -7.63 -13.91 -6.24
CA TRP A 174 -8.48 -14.42 -7.31
C TRP A 174 -9.96 -14.23 -7.01
N LYS A 175 -10.77 -14.16 -8.06
CA LYS A 175 -12.24 -14.09 -7.95
C LYS A 175 -12.86 -15.43 -8.34
N PRO A 176 -13.22 -16.32 -7.39
CA PRO A 176 -13.82 -17.60 -7.74
C PRO A 176 -15.17 -17.43 -8.46
N PHE A 177 -15.53 -18.37 -9.33
CA PHE A 177 -16.89 -18.47 -9.85
C PHE A 177 -17.84 -19.00 -8.77
N LEU A 178 -19.08 -18.49 -8.78
CA LEU A 178 -20.12 -18.82 -7.78
C LEU A 178 -20.79 -20.19 -8.03
N GLU A 179 -20.03 -21.18 -8.51
CA GLU A 179 -20.56 -22.52 -8.79
C GLU A 179 -20.96 -23.22 -7.48
N ASN A 180 -22.17 -23.80 -7.45
CA ASN A 180 -22.76 -24.44 -6.25
C ASN A 180 -22.21 -25.86 -5.98
N THR A 181 -20.93 -26.06 -6.27
CA THR A 181 -20.25 -27.34 -6.07
C THR A 181 -18.95 -27.09 -5.33
N ALA A 182 -18.57 -27.99 -4.42
CA ALA A 182 -17.27 -27.94 -3.74
C ALA A 182 -16.06 -27.99 -4.70
N GLU A 183 -16.31 -28.31 -5.97
CA GLU A 183 -15.34 -28.41 -7.06
C GLU A 183 -15.66 -27.39 -8.15
N HIS A 184 -15.44 -26.11 -7.88
CA HIS A 184 -15.48 -25.09 -8.93
C HIS A 184 -14.37 -25.33 -9.97
N ARG A 185 -14.58 -24.87 -11.21
CA ARG A 185 -13.59 -24.98 -12.27
C ARG A 185 -12.54 -23.87 -12.16
N SER A 186 -11.37 -24.10 -12.74
CA SER A 186 -10.33 -23.07 -12.95
C SER A 186 -10.80 -22.03 -13.98
N ASN A 187 -9.90 -21.15 -14.45
CA ASN A 187 -10.19 -20.08 -15.44
C ASN A 187 -10.81 -18.81 -14.84
N GLN A 188 -10.65 -18.59 -13.54
CA GLN A 188 -11.00 -17.32 -12.93
C GLN A 188 -9.96 -16.22 -13.16
N ILE A 189 -10.32 -14.99 -12.78
CA ILE A 189 -9.36 -13.89 -12.67
C ILE A 189 -8.38 -14.21 -11.54
N VAL A 190 -7.09 -14.13 -11.85
CA VAL A 190 -5.99 -14.23 -10.88
C VAL A 190 -5.12 -12.98 -11.00
N VAL A 191 -4.75 -12.41 -9.87
CA VAL A 191 -3.88 -11.24 -9.74
C VAL A 191 -2.65 -11.63 -8.93
N LEU A 192 -1.46 -11.42 -9.51
CA LEU A 192 -0.18 -11.55 -8.81
C LEU A 192 0.29 -10.15 -8.44
N SER A 193 0.41 -9.88 -7.15
CA SER A 193 0.72 -8.55 -6.63
C SER A 193 2.09 -8.53 -5.97
N GLN A 194 2.85 -7.48 -6.23
CA GLN A 194 4.08 -7.14 -5.52
C GLN A 194 3.84 -5.91 -4.64
N CYS A 195 4.40 -5.93 -3.44
CA CYS A 195 4.28 -4.85 -2.47
C CYS A 195 5.63 -4.18 -2.28
N ALA A 196 5.66 -2.84 -2.23
CA ALA A 196 6.88 -2.09 -1.95
C ALA A 196 6.63 -0.94 -0.98
N ILE A 197 7.46 -0.86 0.06
CA ILE A 197 7.36 0.13 1.15
C ILE A 197 8.54 1.13 1.14
N GLY A 198 9.51 0.95 0.23
CA GLY A 198 10.74 1.75 0.17
C GLY A 198 10.74 2.81 -0.95
N GLY A 199 11.60 3.82 -0.82
CA GLY A 199 11.78 4.90 -1.81
C GLY A 199 12.30 4.44 -3.19
N ASP A 200 12.86 3.23 -3.29
CA ASP A 200 13.36 2.63 -4.53
C ASP A 200 12.29 1.85 -5.32
N TRP A 201 11.00 2.01 -4.98
CA TRP A 201 9.89 1.23 -5.52
C TRP A 201 9.78 1.26 -7.05
N ARG A 202 10.21 2.33 -7.73
CA ARG A 202 10.17 2.40 -9.19
C ARG A 202 10.98 1.30 -9.85
N SER A 203 12.09 0.87 -9.25
CA SER A 203 12.89 -0.25 -9.76
C SER A 203 12.19 -1.61 -9.63
N LYS A 204 11.03 -1.66 -8.95
CA LYS A 204 10.28 -2.86 -8.60
C LYS A 204 9.01 -3.06 -9.43
N THR A 205 8.54 -2.05 -10.15
CA THR A 205 7.28 -2.07 -10.93
C THR A 205 7.22 -3.21 -11.95
N GLY A 206 8.35 -3.56 -12.58
CA GLY A 206 8.44 -4.62 -13.59
C GLY A 206 8.87 -6.00 -13.08
N GLN A 207 9.03 -6.22 -11.77
CA GLN A 207 9.79 -7.37 -11.28
C GLN A 207 9.03 -8.71 -11.30
N ILE A 208 7.70 -8.73 -11.36
CA ILE A 208 6.94 -9.99 -11.46
C ILE A 208 7.16 -10.63 -12.84
N PRO A 209 7.88 -11.77 -12.94
CA PRO A 209 8.18 -12.39 -14.21
C PRO A 209 7.06 -13.38 -14.57
N LEU A 210 5.97 -12.89 -15.17
CA LEU A 210 4.80 -13.71 -15.51
C LEU A 210 5.15 -14.98 -16.31
N ASP A 211 6.10 -14.88 -17.24
CA ASP A 211 6.52 -16.04 -18.03
C ASP A 211 7.21 -17.13 -17.20
N ALA A 212 7.92 -16.76 -16.14
CA ALA A 212 8.46 -17.74 -15.20
C ALA A 212 7.35 -18.41 -14.39
N TRP A 213 6.30 -17.66 -14.02
CA TRP A 213 5.17 -18.20 -13.29
C TRP A 213 4.36 -19.23 -14.07
N LYS A 214 4.34 -19.16 -15.41
CA LYS A 214 3.77 -20.19 -16.29
C LYS A 214 4.48 -21.54 -16.19
N GLN A 215 5.73 -21.57 -15.72
CA GLN A 215 6.47 -22.83 -15.50
C GLN A 215 5.96 -23.57 -14.27
N TYR A 216 5.47 -22.83 -13.26
CA TYR A 216 5.07 -23.39 -11.97
C TYR A 216 3.59 -23.76 -11.93
N ILE A 217 2.76 -22.93 -12.56
CA ILE A 217 1.31 -23.08 -12.60
C ILE A 217 0.86 -22.99 -14.06
N HIS A 218 0.15 -24.02 -14.52
CA HIS A 218 -0.51 -24.00 -15.81
C HIS A 218 -1.86 -23.29 -15.67
N TRP A 219 -1.82 -21.98 -15.88
CA TRP A 219 -2.96 -21.08 -15.80
C TRP A 219 -3.93 -21.29 -16.97
N ALA A 220 -5.21 -21.50 -16.66
CA ALA A 220 -6.28 -21.53 -17.67
C ALA A 220 -6.50 -20.16 -18.33
N ASN A 221 -6.31 -19.06 -17.59
CA ASN A 221 -6.22 -17.70 -18.11
C ASN A 221 -4.99 -16.99 -17.57
N GLN A 222 -4.41 -16.07 -18.35
CA GLN A 222 -3.21 -15.35 -17.91
C GLN A 222 -3.49 -14.49 -16.67
N PRO A 223 -2.65 -14.60 -15.62
CA PRO A 223 -2.80 -13.75 -14.45
C PRO A 223 -2.44 -12.30 -14.78
N ILE A 224 -3.07 -11.38 -14.05
CA ILE A 224 -2.84 -9.94 -14.13
C ILE A 224 -1.76 -9.56 -13.12
N LYS A 225 -0.81 -8.70 -13.51
CA LYS A 225 0.13 -8.11 -12.55
C LYS A 225 -0.53 -6.98 -11.77
N ALA A 226 -0.19 -6.86 -10.51
CA ALA A 226 -0.50 -5.71 -9.69
C ALA A 226 0.73 -5.25 -8.90
N PHE A 227 0.72 -3.98 -8.51
CA PHE A 227 1.76 -3.37 -7.71
C PHE A 227 1.14 -2.45 -6.66
N ALA A 228 1.57 -2.63 -5.41
CA ALA A 228 1.03 -1.91 -4.28
C ALA A 228 2.12 -1.12 -3.54
N ILE A 229 1.84 0.15 -3.26
CA ILE A 229 2.72 1.04 -2.51
C ILE A 229 1.93 1.94 -1.54
N PRO A 230 2.51 2.30 -0.38
CA PRO A 230 1.84 3.15 0.60
C PRO A 230 1.92 4.66 0.27
N MET A 231 2.60 5.02 -0.82
CA MET A 231 2.70 6.38 -1.34
C MET A 231 1.57 6.67 -2.33
N VAL A 232 1.31 7.95 -2.62
CA VAL A 232 0.50 8.36 -3.77
C VAL A 232 1.40 8.51 -4.98
N ILE A 233 1.03 7.89 -6.09
CA ILE A 233 1.78 8.02 -7.35
C ILE A 233 1.41 9.35 -8.00
N HIS A 234 2.40 10.11 -8.45
CA HIS A 234 2.11 11.35 -9.18
C HIS A 234 1.40 11.07 -10.50
N ASP A 235 0.49 11.96 -10.89
CA ASP A 235 -0.31 11.84 -12.11
C ASP A 235 0.53 11.78 -13.40
N ASP A 236 1.65 12.51 -13.44
CA ASP A 236 2.57 12.53 -14.58
C ASP A 236 3.28 11.18 -14.78
N LEU A 237 3.37 10.36 -13.73
CA LEU A 237 3.95 9.02 -13.77
C LEU A 237 2.90 7.92 -13.92
N TRP A 238 1.62 8.25 -13.73
CA TRP A 238 0.57 7.26 -13.58
C TRP A 238 0.48 6.31 -14.77
N HIS A 239 0.57 6.86 -15.99
CA HIS A 239 0.50 6.07 -17.22
C HIS A 239 1.70 5.13 -17.39
N ASP A 240 2.92 5.62 -17.15
CA ASP A 240 4.14 4.84 -17.31
C ASP A 240 4.19 3.70 -16.28
N VAL A 241 3.92 4.03 -15.01
CA VAL A 241 3.92 3.06 -13.91
C VAL A 241 2.83 2.00 -14.11
N SER A 242 1.64 2.38 -14.57
CA SER A 242 0.55 1.41 -14.83
C SER A 242 0.85 0.49 -16.01
N THR A 243 1.56 0.98 -17.03
CA THR A 243 2.01 0.17 -18.16
C THR A 243 3.00 -0.90 -17.73
N GLU A 244 3.91 -0.58 -16.81
CA GLU A 244 4.91 -1.52 -16.31
C GLU A 244 4.34 -2.52 -15.28
N ALA A 245 3.59 -2.00 -14.31
CA ALA A 245 3.21 -2.74 -13.11
C ALA A 245 1.81 -3.38 -13.20
N GLY A 246 0.99 -2.99 -14.17
CA GLY A 246 -0.38 -3.46 -14.33
C GLY A 246 -1.34 -2.72 -13.39
N LEU A 247 -2.11 -3.46 -12.59
CA LEU A 247 -3.04 -2.86 -11.64
C LEU A 247 -2.28 -2.16 -10.51
N LEU A 248 -2.53 -0.87 -10.33
CA LEU A 248 -1.89 -0.08 -9.27
C LEU A 248 -2.77 0.04 -8.04
N PHE A 249 -2.16 -0.14 -6.88
CA PHE A 249 -2.73 0.12 -5.56
C PHE A 249 -1.80 1.09 -4.82
N ASP A 250 -1.96 2.37 -5.08
CA ASP A 250 -1.33 3.44 -4.30
C ASP A 250 -2.16 3.70 -3.02
N ARG A 251 -1.69 4.58 -2.13
CA ARG A 251 -2.37 4.85 -0.84
C ARG A 251 -3.87 5.11 -0.99
N ILE A 252 -4.26 5.94 -1.95
CA ILE A 252 -5.66 6.31 -2.17
C ILE A 252 -6.48 5.08 -2.51
N ARG A 253 -6.01 4.25 -3.45
CA ARG A 253 -6.73 3.03 -3.84
C ARG A 253 -6.78 2.00 -2.72
N ILE A 254 -5.69 1.85 -1.95
CA ILE A 254 -5.65 0.97 -0.77
C ILE A 254 -6.72 1.40 0.22
N VAL A 255 -6.68 2.66 0.67
CA VAL A 255 -7.63 3.19 1.67
C VAL A 255 -9.08 3.10 1.20
N ASN A 256 -9.35 3.41 -0.06
CA ASN A 256 -10.69 3.33 -0.64
C ASN A 256 -11.25 1.90 -0.73
N HIS A 257 -10.38 0.88 -0.74
CA HIS A 257 -10.75 -0.54 -0.84
C HIS A 257 -10.54 -1.33 0.44
N VAL A 258 -10.27 -0.66 1.57
CA VAL A 258 -10.39 -1.33 2.87
C VAL A 258 -11.88 -1.57 3.15
N PRO A 259 -12.31 -2.81 3.39
CA PRO A 259 -13.71 -3.11 3.68
C PRO A 259 -14.13 -2.57 5.04
N LEU A 260 -15.42 -2.25 5.15
CA LEU A 260 -16.06 -1.78 6.37
C LEU A 260 -17.19 -2.74 6.76
N PRO A 261 -17.14 -3.37 7.95
CA PRO A 261 -16.07 -3.30 8.95
C PRO A 261 -14.77 -3.98 8.49
N PHE A 262 -13.64 -3.64 9.13
CA PHE A 262 -12.35 -4.29 8.85
C PHE A 262 -12.45 -5.80 9.18
N PRO A 263 -12.08 -6.70 8.25
CA PRO A 263 -12.46 -8.12 8.36
C PRO A 263 -11.55 -8.95 9.28
N ASP A 264 -10.30 -8.52 9.52
CA ASP A 264 -9.30 -9.24 10.33
C ASP A 264 -8.96 -8.40 11.57
N ALA A 265 -9.70 -8.60 12.67
CA ALA A 265 -9.48 -7.87 13.91
C ALA A 265 -8.07 -8.06 14.49
N PRO A 266 -7.49 -9.29 14.54
CA PRO A 266 -6.10 -9.48 14.91
C PRO A 266 -5.09 -8.65 14.10
N LEU A 267 -5.24 -8.60 12.76
CA LEU A 267 -4.39 -7.74 11.94
C LEU A 267 -4.57 -6.27 12.28
N LEU A 268 -5.81 -5.81 12.51
CA LEU A 268 -6.07 -4.42 12.86
C LEU A 268 -5.37 -4.05 14.18
N ASP A 269 -5.39 -4.94 15.18
CA ASP A 269 -4.71 -4.73 16.45
C ASP A 269 -3.17 -4.73 16.30
N GLU A 270 -2.63 -5.58 15.42
CA GLU A 270 -1.21 -5.55 15.06
C GLU A 270 -0.83 -4.23 14.36
N ILE A 271 -1.65 -3.74 13.42
CA ILE A 271 -1.46 -2.45 12.76
C ILE A 271 -1.48 -1.31 13.77
N LYS A 272 -2.43 -1.30 14.71
CA LYS A 272 -2.49 -0.29 15.79
C LYS A 272 -1.23 -0.29 16.64
N SER A 273 -0.82 -1.47 17.09
CA SER A 273 0.39 -1.63 17.92
C SER A 273 1.64 -1.15 17.18
N TRP A 274 1.72 -1.41 15.88
CA TRP A 274 2.81 -0.91 15.04
C TRP A 274 2.74 0.61 14.85
N ILE A 275 1.55 1.18 14.61
CA ILE A 275 1.35 2.63 14.51
C ILE A 275 1.82 3.33 15.78
N ASP A 276 1.41 2.84 16.96
CA ASP A 276 1.78 3.44 18.25
C ASP A 276 3.31 3.47 18.42
N LEU A 277 3.97 2.34 18.11
CA LEU A 277 5.43 2.24 18.16
C LEU A 277 6.12 3.19 17.18
N GLU A 278 5.63 3.28 15.94
CA GLU A 278 6.21 4.16 14.94
C GLU A 278 5.98 5.64 15.25
N ILE A 279 4.84 5.99 15.85
CA ILE A 279 4.57 7.34 16.34
C ILE A 279 5.56 7.73 17.45
N GLU A 280 5.79 6.83 18.41
CA GLU A 280 6.81 7.05 19.46
C GLU A 280 8.19 7.27 18.84
N ASN A 281 8.58 6.42 17.88
CA ASN A 281 9.87 6.51 17.22
C ASN A 281 10.04 7.80 16.39
N ALA A 282 9.01 8.21 15.65
CA ALA A 282 9.05 9.40 14.79
C ALA A 282 9.00 10.73 15.57
N ARG A 283 8.63 10.68 16.85
CA ARG A 283 8.67 11.83 17.78
C ARG A 283 9.94 11.89 18.63
N LEU A 284 10.72 10.80 18.68
CA LEU A 284 11.94 10.66 19.50
C LEU A 284 13.24 10.97 18.73
N GLN A 285 13.14 11.65 17.59
CA GLN A 285 14.29 12.18 16.82
C GLN A 285 14.28 13.70 16.87
#